data_AF-A0A7C7S0L3-F1
#
_entry.id   AF-A0A7C7S0L3-F1
#
_cell.length_a   1.000
_cell.length_b   1.000
_cell.length_c   1.000
_cell.angle_alpha   90.00
_cell.angle_beta   90.00
_cell.angle_gamma   90.00
#
_symmetry.space_group_name_H-M   'P 1'
#
loop_
_entity.id
_entity.type
_entity.pdbx_description
1 polymer ?
#
loop_
_entity_poly.entity_id
_entity_poly.type
_entity_poly.pdbx_seq_one_letter_code
_entity_poly.pdbx_strand_id
1 'polypeptide(L)' 'MVMWKFFNNLDPKRDFYFHSGHLGIDVTQKFPEEGYQQIWPDEIEMTSEMKTKVDKKWNDLFKE' A
#
# COMPACT_ATOMS: atom_id res chain seq x y z
N MET A 1 -0.94 -6.38 -2.83
CA MET A 1 -1.12 -5.06 -2.17
C MET A 1 -1.02 -5.14 -0.65
N VAL A 2 -1.75 -6.06 0.00
CA VAL A 2 -1.78 -6.18 1.48
C VAL A 2 -0.40 -6.32 2.13
N MET A 3 0.46 -7.22 1.63
CA MET A 3 1.80 -7.41 2.19
C MET A 3 2.69 -6.16 2.07
N TRP A 4 2.56 -5.42 0.97
CA TRP A 4 3.34 -4.19 0.75
C TRP A 4 2.91 -3.10 1.74
N LYS A 5 1.60 -2.91 1.94
CA LYS A 5 1.09 -1.98 2.96
C LYS A 5 1.57 -2.38 4.35
N PHE A 6 1.53 -3.67 4.69
CA PHE A 6 2.00 -4.19 5.97
C PHE A 6 3.45 -3.81 6.25
N PHE A 7 4.36 -4.02 5.32
CA PHE A 7 5.77 -3.71 5.56
C PHE A 7 6.11 -2.21 5.52
N ASN A 8 5.33 -1.39 4.80
CA ASN A 8 5.63 0.04 4.70
C ASN A 8 5.00 0.87 5.82
N ASN A 9 3.80 0.51 6.27
CA ASN A 9 3.02 1.36 7.19
C ASN A 9 3.10 0.92 8.66
N LEU A 10 3.64 -0.27 8.94
CA LEU A 10 3.60 -0.88 10.27
C LEU A 10 4.76 -0.43 11.17
N ASP A 11 4.41 0.05 12.35
CA ASP A 11 5.27 0.07 13.53
C ASP A 11 4.71 -0.91 14.58
N PRO A 12 5.41 -2.03 14.89
CA PRO A 12 4.90 -3.05 15.81
C PRO A 12 4.57 -2.53 17.21
N LYS A 13 5.20 -1.45 17.69
CA LYS A 13 4.95 -0.92 19.04
C LYS A 13 3.68 -0.06 19.07
N ARG A 14 3.38 0.62 17.97
CA ARG A 14 2.25 1.54 17.87
C ARG A 14 0.97 0.84 17.39
N ASP A 15 1.11 -0.07 16.43
CA ASP A 15 -0.01 -0.53 15.60
C ASP A 15 -0.55 -1.92 15.95
N PHE A 16 0.02 -2.58 16.96
CA PHE A 16 -0.44 -3.88 17.44
C PHE A 16 -1.39 -3.72 18.63
N TYR A 17 -2.62 -4.21 18.47
CA TYR A 17 -3.66 -4.22 19.49
C TYR A 17 -4.02 -5.64 19.86
N PHE A 18 -3.77 -6.03 21.11
CA PHE A 18 -4.15 -7.35 21.63
C PHE A 18 -5.42 -7.24 22.46
N HIS A 19 -6.47 -7.95 22.05
CA HIS A 19 -7.73 -7.99 22.81
C HIS A 19 -8.29 -9.42 22.83
N SER A 20 -8.46 -9.97 24.04
CA SER A 20 -9.12 -11.26 24.27
C SER A 20 -8.61 -12.39 23.35
N GLY A 21 -7.29 -12.53 23.21
CA GLY A 21 -6.65 -13.56 22.38
C GLY A 21 -6.59 -13.24 20.88
N HIS A 22 -7.11 -12.10 20.44
CA HIS A 22 -7.07 -11.64 19.05
C HIS A 22 -6.03 -10.53 18.88
N LEU A 23 -5.35 -10.52 17.73
CA LEU A 23 -4.42 -9.48 17.31
C LEU A 23 -5.08 -8.62 16.22
N GLY A 24 -5.31 -7.35 16.53
CA GLY A 24 -5.62 -6.31 15.55
C GLY A 24 -4.34 -5.62 15.11
N ILE A 25 -4.18 -5.43 13.80
CA ILE A 25 -3.04 -4.73 13.22
C ILE A 25 -3.56 -3.58 12.37
N ASP A 26 -3.17 -2.35 12.71
CA ASP A 26 -3.57 -1.17 11.97
C ASP A 26 -2.50 -0.72 10.96
N VAL A 27 -2.73 -1.07 9.70
CA VAL A 27 -1.81 -0.83 8.57
C VAL A 27 -2.19 0.43 7.75
N THR A 28 -3.04 1.29 8.29
CA THR A 28 -3.45 2.54 7.63
C THR A 28 -2.30 3.56 7.57
N GLN A 29 -2.40 4.50 6.63
CA GLN A 29 -1.49 5.65 6.59
C GLN A 29 -1.71 6.50 7.84
N LYS A 30 -0.62 6.87 8.53
CA LYS A 30 -0.71 7.68 9.76
C LYS A 30 -0.71 9.17 9.46
N PHE A 31 -1.59 9.90 10.13
CA PHE A 31 -1.76 11.33 9.94
C PHE A 31 -1.01 12.15 11.00
N PRO A 32 -0.69 13.43 10.70
CA PRO A 32 -0.09 14.35 11.67
C PRO A 32 -0.93 14.51 12.95
N GLU A 33 -2.26 14.41 12.84
CA GLU A 33 -3.21 14.49 13.95
C GLU A 33 -3.05 13.36 14.97
N GLU A 34 -2.49 12.22 14.55
CA GLU A 34 -2.18 11.06 15.39
C GLU A 34 -0.80 11.18 16.06
N GLY A 35 -0.11 12.32 15.89
CA GLY A 35 1.24 12.57 16.39
C GLY A 35 2.36 12.06 15.47
N TYR A 36 2.03 11.63 14.25
CA TYR A 36 3.03 11.17 13.29
C TYR A 36 3.63 12.36 12.52
N GLN A 37 4.91 12.68 12.79
CA GLN A 37 5.54 13.88 12.23
C GLN A 37 6.09 13.72 10.80
N GLN A 38 6.13 12.50 10.26
CA GLN A 38 6.63 12.25 8.90
C GLN A 38 5.50 12.32 7.87
N ILE A 39 5.79 12.91 6.71
CA ILE A 39 4.89 12.93 5.56
C ILE A 39 5.11 11.64 4.77
N TRP A 40 4.04 10.87 4.56
CA TRP A 40 4.07 9.71 3.69
C TRP A 40 4.18 10.14 2.23
N PRO A 41 5.02 9.49 1.42
CA PRO A 41 5.01 9.70 -0.02
C PRO A 41 3.70 9.20 -0.62
N ASP A 42 3.29 9.81 -1.72
CA ASP A 42 2.17 9.32 -2.51
C ASP A 42 2.44 7.91 -3.06
N GLU A 43 1.38 7.14 -3.28
CA GLU A 43 1.50 5.85 -3.93
C GLU A 43 2.02 6.01 -5.37
N ILE A 44 2.93 5.12 -5.76
CA ILE A 44 3.44 5.11 -7.13
C ILE A 44 2.36 4.56 -8.04
N GLU A 45 1.73 5.43 -8.82
CA GLU A 45 0.73 5.06 -9.80
C GLU A 45 1.22 5.30 -11.24
N MET A 46 0.98 4.32 -12.10
CA MET A 46 1.19 4.46 -13.53
C MET A 46 0.00 5.22 -14.16
N THR A 47 0.30 6.17 -15.05
CA THR A 47 -0.71 6.93 -15.76
C THR A 47 -1.62 6.03 -16.61
N SER A 48 -2.89 6.41 -16.77
CA SER A 48 -3.88 5.65 -17.54
C SER A 48 -3.46 5.46 -19.01
N GLU A 49 -2.81 6.47 -19.58
CA GLU A 49 -2.25 6.39 -20.94
C GLU A 49 -1.19 5.28 -21.05
N MET A 50 -0.28 5.22 -20.08
CA MET A 50 0.81 4.25 -20.09
C MET A 50 0.29 2.83 -19.84
N LYS A 51 -0.66 2.64 -18.93
CA LYS A 51 -1.36 1.35 -18.73
C LYS A 51 -1.96 0.84 -20.04
N THR A 52 -2.74 1.70 -20.71
CA THR A 52 -3.36 1.38 -22.01
C THR A 52 -2.32 1.00 -23.07
N LYS A 53 -1.19 1.71 -23.12
CA LYS A 53 -0.11 1.45 -24.07
C LYS A 53 0.56 0.09 -23.83
N VAL A 54 0.78 -0.28 -22.56
CA VAL A 54 1.37 -1.58 -22.20
C VAL A 54 0.38 -2.70 -22.49
N ASP A 55 -0.90 -2.54 -22.15
CA ASP A 55 -1.95 -3.53 -22.41
C ASP A 55 -2.06 -3.87 -23.91
N LYS A 56 -2.03 -2.85 -24.77
CA LYS A 56 -2.02 -3.05 -26.24
C LYS A 56 -0.81 -3.86 -26.70
N LYS A 57 0.40 -3.48 -26.23
CA LYS A 57 1.63 -4.20 -26.58
C LYS A 57 1.60 -5.64 -26.10
N TRP A 58 1.11 -5.89 -24.90
CA TRP A 58 0.99 -7.23 -24.36
C TRP A 58 0.12 -8.12 -25.25
N ASN A 59 -1.04 -7.61 -25.66
CA ASN A 59 -1.94 -8.32 -26.57
C ASN A 59 -1.34 -8.58 -27.95
N ASP A 60 -0.45 -7.72 -28.45
CA ASP A 60 0.20 -7.91 -29.75
C ASP A 60 1.42 -8.84 -29.69
N LEU A 61 2.16 -8.83 -28.59
CA LEU A 61 3.38 -9.63 -28.41
C LEU A 61 3.09 -11.10 -28.08
N PHE A 62 1.94 -11.38 -27.48
CA PHE A 62 1.57 -12.72 -27.01
C PHE A 62 0.29 -13.25 -27.68
N LYS A 63 0.01 -12.87 -28.92
CA LYS A 63 -1.04 -13.54 -29.71
C LYS A 63 -0.58 -14.97 -30.02
N GLU A 64 -1.35 -15.96 -29.55
CA GLU A 64 -1.32 -17.33 -30.09
C GLU A 64 -1.93 -17.37 -31.50
#